data_AF-D7WAS0-F1
#
_entry.id   AF-D7WAS0-F1
#
_cell.length_a   1.000
_cell.length_b   1.000
_cell.length_c   1.000
_cell.angle_alpha   90.00
_cell.angle_beta   90.00
_cell.angle_gamma   90.00
#
_symmetry.space_group_name_H-M   'P 1'
#
loop_
_entity.id
_entity.type
_entity.pdbx_description
1 polymer ?
#
loop_
_entity_poly.entity_id
_entity_poly.type
_entity_poly.pdbx_seq_one_letter_code
_entity_poly.pdbx_strand_id
1 'polypeptide(L)'
;MTVIKYQFASISNTSQDILQSALTIDGQLEDLKARLRPMVDSWDGEAAEAYQIHQAKWDAAAEELNEILTVIGNTVENGNSRMKAVNTAAANSWA
;
A
#
# COMPACT_ATOMS: atom_id res chain seq x y z
N MET A 1 -14.98 27.13 -7.50
CA MET A 1 -15.53 25.83 -7.04
C MET A 1 -14.58 24.71 -7.49
N THR A 2 -13.35 24.71 -6.97
CA THR A 2 -12.21 23.98 -7.61
C THR A 2 -11.35 23.21 -6.62
N VAL A 3 -11.50 23.50 -5.32
CA VAL A 3 -10.66 22.97 -4.25
C VAL A 3 -10.85 21.45 -4.07
N ILE A 4 -12.10 20.98 -4.10
CA ILE A 4 -12.41 19.55 -3.89
C ILE A 4 -11.76 18.67 -4.98
N LYS A 5 -11.85 19.07 -6.25
CA LYS A 5 -11.27 18.32 -7.39
C LYS A 5 -9.75 18.21 -7.32
N TYR A 6 -9.06 19.28 -6.91
CA TYR A 6 -7.61 19.29 -6.73
C TYR A 6 -7.16 18.36 -5.59
N GLN A 7 -7.86 18.42 -4.45
CA GLN A 7 -7.59 17.56 -3.30
C GLN A 7 -7.70 16.08 -3.69
N PHE A 8 -8.75 15.68 -4.42
CA PHE A 8 -8.93 14.29 -4.84
C PHE A 8 -7.87 13.79 -5.83
N ALA A 9 -7.47 14.61 -6.80
CA ALA A 9 -6.40 14.25 -7.72
C ALA A 9 -5.08 14.01 -6.96
N SER A 10 -4.77 14.87 -5.98
CA SER A 10 -3.60 14.69 -5.13
C SER A 10 -3.66 13.41 -4.31
N ILE A 11 -4.82 13.09 -3.70
CA ILE A 11 -4.98 11.85 -2.92
C ILE A 11 -4.82 10.61 -3.82
N SER A 12 -5.38 10.64 -5.04
CA SER A 12 -5.23 9.54 -5.99
C SER A 12 -3.77 9.32 -6.39
N ASN A 13 -3.00 10.38 -6.65
CA ASN A 13 -1.59 10.26 -6.99
C ASN A 13 -0.79 9.70 -5.81
N THR A 14 -0.99 10.26 -4.61
CA THR A 14 -0.33 9.76 -3.39
C THR A 14 -0.66 8.29 -3.13
N SER A 15 -1.89 7.84 -3.38
CA SER A 15 -2.24 6.42 -3.23
C SER A 15 -1.47 5.50 -4.20
N GLN A 16 -1.24 5.95 -5.45
CA GLN A 16 -0.42 5.21 -6.41
C GLN A 16 1.05 5.19 -6.01
N ASP A 17 1.58 6.31 -5.49
CA ASP A 17 2.96 6.39 -5.01
C ASP A 17 3.20 5.44 -3.82
N ILE A 18 2.25 5.37 -2.89
CA ILE A 18 2.35 4.44 -1.75
C ILE A 18 2.27 2.99 -2.24
N LEU A 19 1.38 2.68 -3.21
CA LEU A 19 1.26 1.34 -3.78
C LEU A 19 2.58 0.90 -4.44
N GLN A 20 3.18 1.77 -5.24
CA GLN A 20 4.46 1.50 -5.89
C GLN A 20 5.58 1.31 -4.87
N SER A 21 5.56 2.09 -3.78
CA SER A 21 6.53 1.96 -2.68
C SER A 21 6.37 0.62 -1.94
N ALA A 22 5.14 0.19 -1.65
CA ALA A 22 4.89 -1.10 -1.02
C ALA A 22 5.33 -2.28 -1.90
N LEU A 23 5.00 -2.26 -3.19
CA LEU A 23 5.48 -3.28 -4.13
C LEU A 23 7.02 -3.35 -4.18
N THR A 24 7.68 -2.19 -4.06
CA THR A 24 9.15 -2.13 -4.00
C THR A 24 9.68 -2.73 -2.71
N ILE A 25 9.05 -2.44 -1.57
CA ILE A 25 9.41 -2.99 -0.25
C ILE A 25 9.22 -4.52 -0.26
N ASP A 26 8.09 -5.01 -0.74
CA ASP A 26 7.79 -6.45 -0.83
C ASP A 26 8.84 -7.17 -1.68
N GLY A 27 9.20 -6.61 -2.84
CA GLY A 27 10.26 -7.15 -3.68
C GLY A 27 11.62 -7.19 -2.98
N GLN A 28 11.98 -6.13 -2.24
CA GLN A 28 13.23 -6.09 -1.47
C GLN A 28 13.25 -7.11 -0.33
N LEU A 29 12.13 -7.33 0.35
CA LEU A 29 12.00 -8.34 1.41
C LEU A 29 12.11 -9.76 0.87
N GLU A 30 11.47 -10.05 -0.27
CA GLU A 30 11.59 -11.35 -0.93
C GLU A 30 13.02 -11.62 -1.42
N ASP A 31 13.68 -10.62 -2.02
CA ASP A 31 15.09 -10.70 -2.41
C ASP A 31 16.00 -10.97 -1.20
N LEU A 32 15.72 -10.31 -0.07
CA LEU A 32 16.46 -10.51 1.17
C LEU A 32 16.27 -11.93 1.71
N LYS A 33 15.03 -12.43 1.77
CA LYS A 33 14.72 -13.81 2.18
C LYS A 33 15.43 -14.82 1.31
N ALA A 34 15.41 -14.64 -0.02
CA ALA A 34 16.07 -15.53 -0.95
C ALA A 34 17.59 -15.60 -0.72
N ARG A 35 18.23 -14.46 -0.45
CA ARG A 35 19.67 -14.38 -0.13
C ARG A 35 20.01 -15.00 1.21
N LEU A 36 19.13 -14.86 2.20
CA LEU A 36 19.37 -15.36 3.55
C LEU A 36 19.10 -16.87 3.67
N ARG A 37 18.25 -17.45 2.83
CA ARG A 37 17.89 -18.89 2.87
C ARG A 37 19.06 -19.85 3.10
N PRO A 38 20.16 -19.83 2.33
CA PRO A 38 21.29 -20.73 2.55
C PRO A 38 22.06 -20.46 3.86
N MET A 39 22.02 -19.24 4.39
CA MET A 39 22.64 -18.90 5.68
C MET A 39 21.76 -19.37 6.84
N VAL A 40 20.44 -19.23 6.71
CA VAL A 40 19.46 -19.71 7.68
C VAL A 40 19.54 -21.22 7.84
N ASP A 41 19.72 -21.97 6.74
CA ASP A 41 19.92 -23.42 6.79
C ASP A 41 21.20 -23.83 7.55
N SER A 42 22.16 -22.92 7.72
CA SER A 42 23.40 -23.12 8.48
C SER A 42 23.38 -22.56 9.90
N TRP A 43 22.36 -21.76 10.24
CA TRP A 43 22.21 -21.19 11.57
C TRP A 43 21.53 -22.17 12.49
N ASP A 44 22.13 -22.41 13.65
CA ASP A 44 21.60 -23.30 14.67
C ASP A 44 21.46 -22.54 16.00
N GLY A 45 20.48 -22.93 16.81
CA GLY A 45 20.20 -22.30 18.11
C GLY A 45 19.73 -20.83 18.03
N GLU A 46 20.34 -19.95 18.82
CA GLU A 46 19.91 -18.56 19.07
C GLU A 46 19.87 -17.68 17.81
N ALA A 47 20.76 -17.91 16.85
CA ALA A 47 20.81 -17.15 15.59
C ALA A 47 19.58 -17.43 14.70
N ALA A 48 19.12 -18.68 14.67
CA ALA A 48 17.92 -19.06 13.93
C ALA A 48 16.65 -18.46 14.55
N GLU A 49 16.56 -18.44 15.89
CA GLU A 49 15.45 -17.83 16.61
C GLU A 49 15.38 -16.31 16.39
N ALA A 50 16.52 -15.61 16.51
CA ALA A 50 16.61 -14.18 16.24
C ALA A 50 16.19 -13.85 14.79
N TYR A 51 16.63 -14.65 13.82
CA TYR A 51 16.22 -14.48 12.43
C TYR A 51 14.70 -14.63 12.26
N GLN A 52 14.09 -15.69 12.81
CA GLN A 52 12.64 -15.91 12.69
C GLN A 52 11.83 -14.76 13.30
N ILE A 53 12.28 -14.19 14.43
CA ILE A 53 11.64 -13.02 15.03
C ILE A 53 11.70 -11.81 14.08
N HIS A 54 12.87 -11.54 13.50
CA HIS A 54 13.01 -10.45 12.55
C HIS A 54 12.21 -10.68 11.27
N GLN A 55 12.15 -11.93 10.79
CA GLN A 55 11.38 -12.31 9.63
C GLN A 55 9.88 -12.09 9.85
N ALA A 56 9.34 -12.61 10.95
CA ALA A 56 7.94 -12.40 11.31
C ALA A 56 7.60 -10.90 11.44
N LYS A 57 8.53 -10.09 11.96
CA LYS A 57 8.32 -8.65 12.13
C LYS A 57 8.20 -7.91 10.80
N TRP A 58 9.08 -8.18 9.84
CA TRP A 58 8.98 -7.50 8.54
C TRP A 58 7.79 -8.01 7.74
N ASP A 59 7.42 -9.30 7.88
CA ASP A 59 6.27 -9.88 7.18
C ASP A 59 4.97 -9.25 7.69
N ALA A 60 4.83 -9.10 9.01
CA ALA A 60 3.69 -8.40 9.61
C ALA A 60 3.63 -6.92 9.18
N ALA A 61 4.77 -6.23 9.09
CA ALA A 61 4.81 -4.84 8.65
C ALA A 61 4.41 -4.67 7.17
N ALA A 62 4.79 -5.62 6.31
CA ALA A 62 4.39 -5.66 4.91
C ALA A 62 2.89 -5.94 4.77
N GLU A 63 2.34 -6.86 5.56
CA GLU A 63 0.90 -7.13 5.60
C GLU A 63 0.10 -5.90 6.03
N GLU A 64 0.48 -5.25 7.14
CA GLU A 64 -0.16 -4.03 7.63
C GLU A 64 -0.13 -2.91 6.59
N LEU A 65 1.00 -2.73 5.90
CA LEU A 65 1.12 -1.74 4.82
C LEU A 65 0.14 -2.03 3.67
N ASN A 66 0.02 -3.30 3.27
CA ASN A 66 -0.90 -3.73 2.22
C ASN A 66 -2.37 -3.55 2.62
N GLU A 67 -2.72 -3.77 3.88
CA GLU A 67 -4.05 -3.48 4.42
C GLU A 67 -4.38 -1.98 4.36
N ILE A 68 -3.47 -1.13 4.86
CA ILE A 68 -3.61 0.33 4.81
C ILE A 68 -3.80 0.80 3.36
N LEU A 69 -3.01 0.26 2.44
CA LEU A 69 -3.11 0.57 1.02
C LEU A 69 -4.47 0.21 0.43
N THR A 70 -4.99 -0.96 0.79
CA THR A 70 -6.33 -1.40 0.36
C THR A 70 -7.41 -0.44 0.86
N VAL A 71 -7.31 0.00 2.12
CA VAL A 71 -8.24 0.98 2.70
C VAL A 71 -8.15 2.33 1.98
N ILE A 72 -6.94 2.81 1.68
CA ILE A 72 -6.73 4.06 0.94
C ILE A 72 -7.33 3.94 -0.46
N GLY A 73 -7.02 2.86 -1.20
CA GLY A 73 -7.53 2.62 -2.55
C GLY A 73 -9.06 2.65 -2.61
N ASN A 74 -9.72 1.91 -1.70
CA ASN A 74 -11.17 1.90 -1.57
C ASN A 74 -11.73 3.31 -1.27
N THR A 75 -11.06 4.07 -0.41
CA THR A 75 -11.50 5.44 -0.05
C THR A 75 -11.43 6.38 -1.25
N VAL A 76 -10.36 6.30 -2.04
CA VAL A 76 -10.17 7.11 -3.26
C VAL A 76 -11.22 6.77 -4.30
N GLU A 77 -11.46 5.48 -4.56
CA GLU A 77 -12.44 5.04 -5.55
C GLU A 77 -13.86 5.47 -5.19
N ASN A 78 -14.26 5.29 -3.92
CA ASN A 78 -15.54 5.77 -3.41
C ASN A 78 -15.70 7.29 -3.55
N GLY A 79 -14.63 8.03 -3.26
CA GLY A 79 -14.60 9.49 -3.45
C GLY A 79 -14.77 9.91 -4.90
N ASN A 80 -14.08 9.23 -5.83
CA ASN A 80 -14.16 9.51 -7.26
C ASN A 80 -15.58 9.24 -7.82
N SER A 81 -16.21 8.13 -7.40
CA SER A 81 -17.59 7.80 -7.77
C SER A 81 -18.58 8.88 -7.31
N ARG A 82 -18.48 9.32 -6.05
CA ARG A 82 -19.32 10.41 -5.51
C ARG A 82 -19.11 11.72 -6.26
N MET A 83 -17.87 12.10 -6.56
CA MET A 83 -17.58 13.32 -7.30
C MET A 83 -18.15 13.27 -8.72
N LYS A 84 -18.03 12.13 -9.41
CA LYS A 84 -18.64 11.92 -10.72
C LYS A 84 -20.16 12.07 -10.66
N ALA A 85 -20.81 11.48 -9.66
CA ALA A 85 -22.25 11.62 -9.46
C ALA A 85 -22.67 13.07 -9.22
N VAL A 86 -21.96 13.80 -8.34
CA VAL A 86 -22.23 15.23 -8.07
C VAL A 86 -22.03 16.08 -9.33
N ASN A 87 -20.96 15.84 -10.09
CA ASN A 87 -20.68 16.59 -11.31
C ASN A 87 -21.75 16.35 -12.39
N THR A 88 -22.20 15.09 -12.56
CA THR A 88 -23.28 14.75 -13.48
C THR A 88 -24.61 15.37 -13.03
N ALA A 89 -24.94 15.32 -11.74
CA ALA A 89 -26.15 15.93 -11.20
C ALA A 89 -26.14 17.45 -11.38
N ALA A 90 -25.00 18.11 -11.13
CA ALA A 90 -24.83 19.54 -11.35
C ALA A 90 -24.98 19.90 -12.85
N ALA A 91 -24.35 19.13 -13.75
CA ALA A 91 -24.49 19.34 -15.20
C ALA A 91 -25.94 19.19 -15.67
N ASN A 92 -26.66 18.18 -15.19
CA ASN A 92 -28.08 17.98 -15.49
C ASN A 92 -28.98 19.07 -14.89
N SER A 93 -28.58 19.68 -13.78
CA SER A 93 -29.35 20.78 -13.16
C SER A 93 -29.24 22.10 -13.93
N TRP A 94 -28.27 22.21 -14.84
CA TRP A 94 -28.04 23.40 -15.68
C TRP A 94 -28.42 23.19 -17.14
N ALA A 95 -28.97 22.02 -17.49
CA ALA A 95 -29.56 21.70 -18.79
C ALA A 95 -31.08 21.95 -18.76
#